data_AF-A0A2R6MXC5-F1
#
_entry.id   AF-A0A2R6MXC5-F1
#
_cell.length_a   1.000
_cell.length_b   1.000
_cell.length_c   1.000
_cell.angle_alpha   90.00
_cell.angle_beta   90.00
_cell.angle_gamma   90.00
#
_symmetry.space_group_name_H-M   'P 1'
#
loop_
_entity.id
_entity.type
_entity.pdbx_description
1 polymer ?
#
loop_
_entity_poly.entity_id
_entity_poly.type
_entity_poly.pdbx_seq_one_letter_code
_entity_poly.pdbx_strand_id
1 'polypeptide(L)'
;MDVEFIEREERSARFLARGVSPSFVNGVRRAMVADVPTFSVDTVRVIENSSVMFDEQIGLRLGLVPLTTPVGEFEVGDEVTLSIDVEGPDTAYS
;
A
#
# COMPACT_ATOMS: atom_id res chain seq x y z
N MET A 1 -24.51 6.93 -15.61
CA MET A 1 -24.15 6.20 -14.38
C MET A 1 -24.52 7.08 -13.22
N ASP A 2 -25.45 6.61 -12.40
CA ASP A 2 -25.88 7.31 -11.18
C ASP A 2 -25.28 6.59 -9.97
N VAL A 3 -24.67 7.33 -9.04
CA VAL A 3 -23.97 6.79 -7.86
C VAL A 3 -24.55 7.43 -6.60
N GLU A 4 -25.14 6.60 -5.75
CA GLU A 4 -25.75 7.00 -4.49
C GLU A 4 -24.93 6.41 -3.33
N PHE A 5 -24.29 7.24 -2.51
CA PHE A 5 -23.59 6.79 -1.31
C PHE A 5 -24.61 6.49 -0.19
N ILE A 6 -24.53 5.28 0.36
CA ILE A 6 -25.35 4.85 1.49
C ILE A 6 -24.59 5.10 2.79
N GLU A 7 -23.31 4.72 2.82
CA GLU A 7 -22.40 4.91 3.96
C GLU A 7 -21.02 5.32 3.45
N ARG A 8 -20.36 6.22 4.18
CA ARG A 8 -18.99 6.63 3.91
C ARG A 8 -18.27 6.90 5.24
N GLU A 9 -17.31 6.05 5.52
CA GLU A 9 -16.42 6.14 6.68
C GLU A 9 -15.00 6.45 6.20
N GLU A 10 -14.06 6.54 7.14
CA GLU A 10 -12.66 6.80 6.81
C GLU A 10 -12.03 5.65 6.00
N ARG A 11 -12.34 4.40 6.34
CA ARG A 11 -11.73 3.19 5.74
C ARG A 11 -12.70 2.33 4.94
N SER A 12 -13.95 2.77 4.80
CA SER A 12 -15.00 1.99 4.12
C SER A 12 -15.99 2.92 3.40
N ALA A 13 -16.58 2.43 2.32
CA ALA A 13 -17.67 3.13 1.65
C ALA A 13 -18.64 2.10 1.04
N ARG A 14 -19.94 2.36 1.19
CA ARG A 14 -21.01 1.59 0.57
C ARG A 14 -21.82 2.51 -0.33
N PHE A 15 -21.92 2.17 -1.61
CA PHE A 15 -22.66 2.94 -2.59
C PHE A 15 -23.43 2.04 -3.55
N LEU A 16 -24.45 2.61 -4.18
CA LEU A 16 -25.27 1.97 -5.20
C LEU A 16 -24.99 2.63 -6.55
N ALA A 17 -24.65 1.83 -7.55
CA ALA A 17 -24.47 2.31 -8.93
C ALA A 17 -25.63 1.84 -9.81
N ARG A 18 -26.37 2.79 -10.42
CA ARG A 18 -27.54 2.53 -11.28
C ARG A 18 -27.27 2.94 -12.74
N GLY A 19 -27.95 2.26 -13.67
CA GLY A 19 -27.84 2.55 -15.11
C GLY A 19 -26.47 2.19 -15.71
N VAL A 20 -25.83 1.15 -15.19
CA VAL A 20 -24.49 0.68 -15.58
C VAL A 20 -24.49 -0.85 -15.62
N SER A 21 -23.75 -1.43 -16.56
CA SER A 21 -23.67 -2.89 -16.69
C SER A 21 -22.83 -3.53 -15.57
N PRO A 22 -23.15 -4.77 -15.17
CA PRO A 22 -22.30 -5.51 -14.22
C PRO A 22 -20.85 -5.65 -14.69
N SER A 23 -20.62 -5.79 -16.00
CA SER A 23 -19.28 -5.88 -16.58
C SER A 23 -18.46 -4.62 -16.35
N PHE A 24 -19.06 -3.43 -16.47
CA PHE A 24 -18.40 -2.16 -16.21
C PHE A 24 -18.06 -2.00 -14.72
N VAL A 25 -19.00 -2.30 -13.82
CA VAL A 25 -18.75 -2.26 -12.37
C VAL A 25 -17.62 -3.22 -11.97
N ASN A 26 -17.59 -4.44 -12.55
CA ASN A 26 -16.50 -5.37 -12.31
C ASN A 26 -15.16 -4.85 -12.86
N GLY A 27 -15.17 -4.10 -13.97
CA GLY A 27 -13.99 -3.40 -14.48
C GLY A 27 -13.44 -2.41 -13.45
N VAL A 28 -14.30 -1.54 -12.90
CA VAL A 28 -13.94 -0.60 -11.83
C VAL A 28 -13.39 -1.34 -10.60
N ARG A 29 -14.05 -2.42 -10.16
CA ARG A 29 -13.58 -3.25 -9.04
C ARG A 29 -12.18 -3.83 -9.29
N ARG A 30 -11.87 -4.25 -10.52
CA ARG A 30 -10.52 -4.75 -10.86
C ARG A 30 -9.49 -3.63 -10.84
N ALA A 31 -9.83 -2.46 -11.40
CA ALA A 31 -8.95 -1.29 -11.38
C ALA A 31 -8.64 -0.84 -9.94
N MET A 32 -9.63 -0.84 -9.05
CA MET A 32 -9.44 -0.54 -7.63
C MET A 32 -8.44 -1.47 -6.93
N VAL A 33 -8.31 -2.72 -7.39
CA VAL A 33 -7.42 -3.72 -6.77
C VAL A 33 -6.01 -3.69 -7.36
N ALA A 34 -5.88 -3.41 -8.65
CA ALA A 34 -4.63 -3.63 -9.38
C ALA A 34 -4.00 -2.35 -9.94
N ASP A 35 -4.79 -1.32 -10.23
CA ASP A 35 -4.37 -0.18 -11.04
C ASP A 35 -4.27 1.13 -10.22
N VAL A 36 -4.50 1.07 -8.90
CA VAL A 36 -4.28 2.21 -8.01
C VAL A 36 -2.81 2.23 -7.60
N PRO A 37 -2.00 3.22 -8.03
CA PRO A 37 -0.59 3.27 -7.71
C PRO A 37 -0.37 3.57 -6.22
N THR A 38 0.55 2.84 -5.60
CA THR A 38 0.93 2.97 -4.19
C THR A 38 2.43 2.79 -4.02
N PHE A 39 3.03 3.45 -3.03
CA PHE A 39 4.40 3.15 -2.63
C PHE A 39 4.51 1.76 -1.98
N SER A 40 5.67 1.15 -2.24
CA SER A 40 6.08 -0.16 -1.72
C SER A 40 7.60 -0.11 -1.55
N VAL A 41 8.14 -0.81 -0.55
CA VAL A 41 9.59 -1.01 -0.45
C VAL A 41 10.01 -2.01 -1.52
N ASP A 42 10.79 -1.56 -2.50
CA ASP A 42 11.27 -2.39 -3.61
C ASP A 42 12.73 -2.83 -3.42
N THR A 43 13.58 -1.93 -2.91
CA THR A 43 15.01 -2.20 -2.69
C THR A 43 15.37 -1.98 -1.22
N VAL A 44 16.08 -2.93 -0.62
CA VAL A 44 16.59 -2.85 0.75
C VAL A 44 18.11 -2.98 0.74
N ARG A 45 18.79 -1.98 1.31
CA ARG A 45 20.24 -2.02 1.53
C ARG A 45 20.51 -2.31 3.01
N VAL A 46 20.96 -3.51 3.31
CA VAL A 46 21.35 -3.89 4.68
C VAL A 46 22.81 -3.46 4.93
N ILE A 47 23.03 -2.72 6.01
CA ILE A 47 24.37 -2.31 6.45
C ILE A 47 24.91 -3.30 7.47
N GLU A 48 24.09 -3.62 8.47
CA GLU A 48 24.37 -4.59 9.51
C GLU A 48 23.06 -5.28 9.90
N ASN A 49 23.10 -6.60 10.07
CA ASN A 49 22.02 -7.37 10.65
C ASN A 49 22.61 -8.50 11.50
N SER A 50 22.51 -8.36 12.82
CA SER A 50 22.84 -9.40 13.79
C SER A 50 21.60 -9.98 14.47
N SER A 51 20.41 -9.76 13.90
CA SER A 51 19.15 -10.29 14.41
C SER A 51 19.00 -11.78 14.09
N VAL A 52 17.91 -12.38 14.58
CA VAL A 52 17.59 -13.79 14.33
C VAL A 52 16.99 -14.06 12.95
N MET A 53 16.53 -13.02 12.22
CA MET A 53 15.93 -13.16 10.89
C MET A 53 16.94 -12.82 9.81
N PHE A 54 16.94 -13.59 8.72
CA PHE A 54 17.78 -13.31 7.56
C PHE A 54 17.30 -12.07 6.80
N ASP A 55 18.22 -11.43 6.08
CA ASP A 55 17.99 -10.19 5.33
C ASP A 55 16.83 -10.33 4.35
N GLU A 56 16.71 -11.45 3.64
CA GLU A 56 15.66 -11.68 2.65
C GLU A 56 14.28 -11.82 3.30
N GLN A 57 14.23 -12.38 4.52
CA GLN A 57 12.98 -12.48 5.27
C GLN A 57 12.53 -11.10 5.76
N ILE A 58 13.46 -10.27 6.21
CA ILE A 58 13.18 -8.88 6.61
C ILE A 58 12.74 -8.08 5.38
N GLY A 59 13.48 -8.17 4.28
CA GLY A 59 13.17 -7.48 3.03
C GLY A 59 11.78 -7.82 2.48
N LEU A 60 11.42 -9.11 2.45
CA LEU A 60 10.08 -9.54 2.04
C LEU A 60 8.98 -8.91 2.92
N ARG A 61 9.22 -8.83 4.23
CA ARG A 61 8.25 -8.24 5.17
C ARG A 61 8.14 -6.73 5.00
N LEU A 62 9.26 -6.04 4.79
CA LEU A 62 9.29 -4.59 4.53
C LEU A 62 8.53 -4.24 3.24
N GLY A 63 8.64 -5.07 2.19
CA GLY A 63 7.85 -4.91 0.95
C GLY A 63 6.34 -5.01 1.14
N LEU A 64 5.86 -5.57 2.27
CA LEU A 64 4.44 -5.68 2.60
C LEU A 64 3.94 -4.62 3.59
N VAL A 65 4.82 -3.74 4.07
CA VAL A 65 4.43 -2.64 4.96
C VAL A 65 3.68 -1.58 4.14
N PRO A 66 2.43 -1.24 4.51
CA PRO A 66 1.66 -0.24 3.77
C PRO A 66 2.24 1.15 4.00
N LEU A 67 2.65 1.82 2.91
CA LEU A 67 3.15 3.20 2.94
C LEU A 67 2.05 4.18 2.55
N THR A 68 1.94 5.29 3.28
CA THR A 68 1.03 6.37 2.92
C THR A 68 1.45 6.98 1.59
N THR A 69 0.55 7.00 0.62
CA THR A 69 0.77 7.56 -0.73
C THR A 69 -0.27 8.66 -0.98
N PRO A 70 0.01 9.91 -0.58
CA PRO A 70 -0.90 11.03 -0.82
C PRO A 70 -1.14 11.27 -2.32
N VAL A 71 -2.41 11.45 -2.69
CA VAL A 71 -2.79 11.65 -4.09
C VAL A 71 -2.31 13.01 -4.59
N GLY A 72 -1.56 13.02 -5.69
CA GLY A 72 -1.10 14.23 -6.35
C GLY A 72 0.19 14.83 -5.79
N GLU A 73 0.78 14.21 -4.76
CA GLU A 73 2.12 14.58 -4.27
C GLU A 73 3.24 13.85 -5.00
N PHE A 74 2.93 12.71 -5.62
CA PHE A 74 3.90 11.83 -6.27
C PHE A 74 3.42 11.38 -7.64
N GLU A 75 4.38 11.13 -8.54
CA GLU A 75 4.21 10.55 -9.86
C GLU A 75 4.71 9.10 -9.89
N VAL A 76 4.20 8.33 -10.85
CA VAL A 76 4.68 6.94 -11.03
C VAL A 76 6.14 6.97 -11.46
N GLY A 77 7.00 6.33 -10.66
CA GLY A 77 8.45 6.32 -10.84
C GLY A 77 9.21 7.19 -9.84
N ASP A 78 8.50 7.96 -9.01
CA ASP A 78 9.13 8.63 -7.87
C ASP A 78 9.69 7.61 -6.88
N GLU A 79 10.80 7.97 -6.25
CA GLU A 79 11.47 7.15 -5.24
C GLU A 79 11.67 7.93 -3.94
N VAL A 80 11.50 7.24 -2.81
CA VAL A 80 11.77 7.77 -1.47
C VAL A 80 12.70 6.82 -0.73
N THR A 81 13.61 7.37 0.07
CA THR A 81 14.53 6.57 0.90
C THR A 81 14.09 6.62 2.35
N LEU A 82 13.94 5.44 2.95
CA LEU A 82 13.65 5.25 4.38
C LEU A 82 14.86 4.62 5.06
N SER A 83 15.06 4.92 6.35
CA SER A 83 16.12 4.34 7.17
C SER A 83 15.54 3.77 8.46
N ILE A 84 16.00 2.57 8.82
CA ILE A 84 15.63 1.89 10.07
C ILE A 84 16.93 1.57 10.81
N ASP A 85 16.97 1.91 12.09
CA ASP A 85 18.08 1.64 13.00
C ASP A 85 17.51 1.25 14.36
N VAL A 86 17.86 0.05 14.85
CA VAL A 86 17.29 -0.55 16.07
C VAL A 86 18.39 -1.30 16.80
N GLU A 87 18.68 -0.89 18.04
CA GLU A 87 19.66 -1.53 18.91
C GLU A 87 18.97 -2.37 20.00
N GLY A 88 19.50 -3.57 20.25
CA GLY A 88 18.92 -4.51 21.19
C GLY A 88 19.20 -4.18 22.67
N PRO A 89 18.37 -4.69 23.60
CA PRO A 89 17.15 -5.48 23.37
C PRO A 89 15.93 -4.57 23.12
N ASP A 90 15.41 -4.55 21.88
CA ASP A 90 14.23 -3.76 21.50
C ASP A 90 13.45 -4.45 20.36
N THR A 91 12.24 -3.96 20.07
CA THR A 91 11.37 -4.43 18.98
C THR A 91 11.30 -3.39 17.86
N ALA A 92 11.64 -3.81 16.64
CA ALA A 92 11.45 -2.97 15.45
C ALA A 92 9.98 -2.93 15.03
N TYR A 93 9.42 -1.72 14.87
CA TYR A 93 8.07 -1.48 14.31
C TYR A 93 8.17 -0.68 13.01
N SER A 94 7.12 -0.78 12.20
CA SER A 94 6.91 0.06 11.00
C SER A 94 6.47 1.48 11.35
#